data_AF-A0A1H8PCA1-F1
#
_entry.id   AF-A0A1H8PCA1-F1
#
_cell.length_a   1.000
_cell.length_b   1.000
_cell.length_c   1.000
_cell.angle_alpha   90.00
_cell.angle_beta   90.00
_cell.angle_gamma   90.00
#
_symmetry.space_group_name_H-M   'P 1'
#
loop_
_entity.id
_entity.type
_entity.pdbx_description
1 polymer ?
#
loop_
_entity_poly.entity_id
_entity_poly.type
_entity_poly.pdbx_seq_one_letter_code
_entity_poly.pdbx_strand_id
1 'polypeptide(L)' 'MHKCHLCDQSQKEGLYIYNLYICNSCEQEMLKTQPEDPNYQFFVNKLRRIRQHLINS' A
#
# COMPACT_ATOMS: atom_id res chain seq x y z
N MET A 1 -5.78 -14.87 -5.53
CA MET A 1 -5.04 -13.80 -6.22
C MET A 1 -5.79 -12.51 -5.92
N HIS A 2 -5.10 -11.50 -5.39
CA HIS A 2 -5.73 -10.31 -4.83
C HIS A 2 -5.10 -9.05 -5.41
N LYS A 3 -5.91 -8.01 -5.58
CA LYS A 3 -5.47 -6.75 -6.16
C LYS A 3 -4.77 -5.91 -5.09
N CYS A 4 -3.50 -5.60 -5.31
CA CYS A 4 -2.72 -4.73 -4.43
C CYS A 4 -3.32 -3.32 -4.46
N HIS A 5 -3.57 -2.74 -3.29
CA HIS A 5 -4.12 -1.39 -3.19
C HIS A 5 -3.07 -0.31 -3.50
N LEU A 6 -1.79 -0.66 -3.54
CA LEU A 6 -0.69 0.26 -3.84
C LEU A 6 -0.36 0.34 -5.33
N CYS A 7 -0.08 -0.78 -6.00
CA CYS A 7 0.24 -0.80 -7.42
C CYS A 7 -0.94 -1.17 -8.35
N ASP A 8 -2.11 -1.47 -7.80
CA ASP A 8 -3.31 -1.89 -8.55
C ASP A 8 -3.15 -3.20 -9.35
N GLN A 9 -2.08 -3.95 -9.12
CA GLN A 9 -1.82 -5.25 -9.78
C GLN A 9 -2.35 -6.43 -8.96
N SER A 10 -2.84 -7.45 -9.64
CA SER A 10 -3.26 -8.71 -9.03
C SER A 10 -2.06 -9.61 -8.75
N GLN A 11 -1.87 -9.97 -7.48
CA GLN A 11 -0.73 -10.76 -7.02
C GLN A 11 -1.20 -11.96 -6.18
N LYS A 12 -0.36 -12.99 -6.09
CA LYS A 12 -0.66 -14.20 -5.31
C LYS A 12 -0.18 -14.09 -3.87
N GLU A 13 0.88 -13.31 -3.64
CA GLU A 13 1.58 -13.20 -2.36
C GLU A 13 1.63 -11.76 -1.87
N GLY A 14 1.44 -11.59 -0.57
CA GLY A 14 1.40 -10.28 0.06
C GLY A 14 0.85 -10.34 1.48
N LEU A 15 0.68 -9.16 2.04
CA LEU A 15 0.20 -8.89 3.38
C LEU A 15 -1.21 -8.33 3.34
N TYR A 16 -2.03 -8.72 4.32
CA TYR A 16 -3.27 -8.05 4.64
C TYR A 16 -3.14 -7.17 5.88
N ILE A 17 -3.54 -5.90 5.77
CA ILE A 17 -3.64 -4.97 6.89
C ILE A 17 -5.08 -4.47 6.96
N TYR A 18 -5.87 -5.01 7.89
CA TYR A 18 -7.34 -4.84 7.89
C TYR A 18 -7.93 -5.27 6.53
N ASN A 19 -8.62 -4.37 5.84
CA ASN A 19 -9.23 -4.60 4.53
C ASN A 19 -8.27 -4.29 3.37
N LEU A 20 -7.02 -3.91 3.66
CA LEU A 20 -6.01 -3.66 2.65
C LEU A 20 -5.24 -4.90 2.29
N TYR A 21 -5.04 -5.09 0.99
CA TYR A 21 -4.06 -6.03 0.46
C TYR A 21 -2.88 -5.28 -0.14
N ILE A 22 -1.68 -5.61 0.30
CA ILE A 22 -0.40 -5.08 -0.17
C ILE A 22 0.44 -6.25 -0.69
N CYS A 23 0.86 -6.22 -1.95
CA CYS A 23 1.72 -7.27 -2.49
C CYS A 23 3.14 -7.18 -1.92
N ASN A 24 3.85 -8.31 -1.92
CA ASN A 24 5.21 -8.42 -1.38
C ASN A 24 6.17 -7.36 -1.96
N SER A 25 6.11 -7.09 -3.26
CA SER A 25 6.98 -6.07 -3.90
C SER A 25 6.76 -4.67 -3.32
N CYS A 26 5.51 -4.24 -3.12
CA CYS A 26 5.20 -2.93 -2.57
C CYS A 26 5.56 -2.86 -1.08
N GLU A 27 5.35 -3.93 -0.31
CA GLU A 27 5.78 -3.98 1.09
C GLU A 27 7.31 -3.77 1.19
N GLN A 28 8.09 -4.52 0.40
CA GLN A 28 9.55 -4.41 0.40
C GLN A 28 10.02 -3.02 -0.05
N GLU A 29 9.34 -2.40 -1.02
CA GLU A 29 9.65 -1.04 -1.46
C GLU A 29 9.36 -0.02 -0.35
N MET A 30 8.22 -0.13 0.34
CA MET A 30 7.87 0.72 1.48
C MET A 30 8.92 0.66 2.59
N LEU A 31 9.39 -0.55 2.95
CA LEU A 31 10.40 -0.74 4.00
C LEU A 31 11.77 -0.15 3.63
N LYS A 32 12.10 -0.10 2.34
CA LYS A 32 13.36 0.46 1.83
C LYS A 32 13.30 1.96 1.57
N THR A 33 12.09 2.52 1.50
CA THR A 33 11.88 3.93 1.20
C THR A 33 12.20 4.77 2.44
N GLN A 34 13.25 5.58 2.36
CA GLN A 34 13.61 6.52 3.42
C GLN A 34 12.64 7.71 3.44
N PRO A 35 12.41 8.38 4.59
CA PRO A 35 11.49 9.52 4.68
C PRO A 35 11.83 10.69 3.74
N GLU A 36 13.11 10.84 3.38
CA GLU A 36 13.62 11.86 2.48
C GLU A 36 13.42 11.50 1.00
N ASP A 37 13.04 10.26 0.70
CA ASP A 37 12.82 9.78 -0.67
C ASP A 37 11.50 10.36 -1.24
N PRO A 38 11.50 10.91 -2.46
CA PRO A 38 10.29 11.37 -3.13
C PRO A 38 9.16 10.32 -3.19
N ASN A 39 9.49 9.04 -3.24
CA ASN A 39 8.54 7.93 -3.26
C ASN A 39 7.84 7.73 -1.90
N TYR A 40 8.38 8.26 -0.81
CA TYR A 40 7.71 8.22 0.50
C TYR A 40 6.35 8.92 0.45
N GLN A 41 6.29 10.07 -0.24
CA GLN A 41 5.05 10.83 -0.46
C GLN A 41 4.00 10.01 -1.20
N PHE A 42 4.41 9.17 -2.17
CA PHE A 42 3.48 8.31 -2.90
C PHE A 42 2.77 7.34 -1.96
N PHE A 43 3.52 6.62 -1.11
CA PHE A 43 2.96 5.66 -0.16
C PHE A 43 2.06 6.33 0.87
N VAL A 44 2.48 7.46 1.44
CA VAL A 44 1.69 8.22 2.42
C VAL A 44 0.36 8.68 1.81
N ASN A 45 0.37 9.20 0.58
CA ASN A 45 -0.83 9.66 -0.10
C ASN A 45 -1.80 8.52 -0.42
N LYS A 46 -1.30 7.37 -0.90
CA LYS A 46 -2.10 6.17 -1.14
C LYS A 46 -2.75 5.68 0.17
N LEU A 47 -1.98 5.53 1.24
CA LEU A 47 -2.48 5.08 2.54
C LEU A 47 -3.50 6.06 3.16
N ARG A 48 -3.29 7.38 3.02
CA ARG A 48 -4.26 8.39 3.46
C ARG A 48 -5.61 8.24 2.77
N ARG A 49 -5.63 8.06 1.45
CA ARG A 49 -6.87 7.86 0.67
C ARG A 49 -7.61 6.62 1.16
N ILE A 50 -6.89 5.52 1.35
CA ILE A 50 -7.49 4.30 1.89
C ILE A 50 -8.09 4.58 3.27
N ARG A 51 -7.34 5.21 4.18
CA ARG A 51 -7.81 5.50 5.54
C ARG A 51 -9.10 6.33 5.53
N GLN A 52 -9.23 7.30 4.63
CA GLN A 52 -10.46 8.07 4.46
C GLN A 52 -11.65 7.19 4.07
N HIS A 53 -11.45 6.20 3.20
CA HIS A 53 -12.52 5.25 2.88
C HIS A 53 -12.92 4.41 4.10
N LEU A 54 -11.97 3.96 4.92
CA LEU A 54 -12.26 3.13 6.09
C LEU A 54 -13.02 3.86 7.20
N ILE A 55 -12.80 5.18 7.37
CA ILE A 55 -13.49 5.99 8.40
C ILE A 55 -14.93 6.34 7.99
N ASN A 56 -15.19 6.45 6.69
CA ASN A 56 -16.48 6.85 6.14
C ASN A 56 -17.38 5.65 5.75
N SER A 57 -16.99 4.43 6.13
CA SER A 57 -17.71 3.18 5.83
C SER A 57 -18.51 2.68 7.02
#